data_AF-A0A6I6WNI1-F1
#
_entry.id   AF-A0A6I6WNI1-F1
#
_cell.length_a   1.000
_cell.length_b   1.000
_cell.length_c   1.000
_cell.angle_alpha   90.00
_cell.angle_beta   90.00
_cell.angle_gamma   90.00
#
_symmetry.space_group_name_H-M   'P 1'
#
loop_
_entity.id
_entity.type
_entity.pdbx_description
1 polymer ?
#
loop_
_entity_poly.entity_id
_entity_poly.type
_entity_poly.pdbx_seq_one_letter_code
_entity_poly.pdbx_strand_id
1 'polypeptide(L)'
;MSKWTDGKREAPEPLEGNVVATIVTGTIAWLVLFLGQLPFYGWFADHGHTWWLWTCAAGAGLGCIGVWYVRKRDAAIRRAAAERE
;
A
#
# COMPACT_ATOMS: atom_id res chain seq x y z
N MET A 1 -14.85 39.26 10.11
CA MET A 1 -14.62 37.86 10.53
C MET A 1 -14.82 36.99 9.31
N SER A 2 -13.73 36.36 8.86
CA SER A 2 -13.55 35.84 7.51
C SER A 2 -14.37 34.57 7.23
N LYS A 3 -14.70 34.31 5.95
CA LYS A 3 -15.48 33.13 5.46
C LYS A 3 -14.93 31.74 5.84
N TRP A 4 -13.88 31.67 6.64
CA TRP A 4 -13.12 30.47 7.00
C TRP A 4 -13.62 29.77 8.27
N THR A 5 -14.59 30.34 8.99
CA THR A 5 -15.02 29.85 10.32
C THR A 5 -16.54 29.67 10.46
N ASP A 6 -17.23 29.31 9.37
CA ASP A 6 -18.62 28.87 9.45
C ASP A 6 -18.68 27.34 9.51
N GLY A 7 -19.31 26.83 10.57
CA GLY A 7 -19.29 25.43 10.95
C GLY A 7 -20.06 24.55 9.97
N LYS A 8 -19.47 23.37 9.69
CA LYS A 8 -19.93 22.28 8.80
C LYS A 8 -19.61 22.50 7.32
N ARG A 9 -18.35 22.23 6.96
CA ARG A 9 -18.05 21.79 5.58
C ARG A 9 -18.82 20.48 5.35
N GLU A 10 -19.64 20.46 4.31
CA GLU A 10 -20.21 19.22 3.78
C GLU A 10 -19.06 18.26 3.51
N ALA A 11 -19.19 17.01 3.97
CA ALA A 11 -18.12 16.04 3.79
C ALA A 11 -17.88 15.89 2.28
N PRO A 12 -16.65 16.09 1.78
CA PRO A 12 -16.37 15.87 0.38
C PRO A 12 -16.72 14.42 0.02
N GLU A 13 -17.15 14.19 -1.21
CA GLU A 13 -17.46 12.84 -1.66
C GLU A 13 -16.28 11.89 -1.38
N PRO A 14 -16.54 10.62 -1.03
CA PRO A 14 -15.48 9.66 -0.75
C PRO A 14 -14.48 9.64 -1.90
N LEU A 15 -13.20 9.88 -1.58
CA LEU A 15 -12.17 9.87 -2.60
C LEU A 15 -12.04 8.45 -3.17
N GLU A 16 -12.57 8.23 -4.36
CA GLU A 16 -12.42 6.98 -5.11
C GLU A 16 -11.00 6.90 -5.70
N GLY A 17 -10.01 6.73 -4.82
CA GLY A 17 -8.62 6.51 -5.21
C GLY A 17 -8.43 5.10 -5.77
N ASN A 18 -7.50 4.95 -6.72
CA ASN A 18 -7.09 3.64 -7.22
C ASN A 18 -6.31 2.87 -6.13
N VAL A 19 -7.05 2.19 -5.25
CA VAL A 19 -6.50 1.46 -4.10
C VAL A 19 -5.54 0.36 -4.56
N VAL A 20 -5.84 -0.30 -5.68
CA VAL A 20 -4.99 -1.35 -6.25
C VAL A 20 -3.61 -0.76 -6.61
N ALA A 21 -3.57 0.39 -7.30
CA ALA A 21 -2.33 1.05 -7.66
C ALA A 21 -1.51 1.48 -6.43
N THR A 22 -2.16 1.97 -5.38
CA THR A 22 -1.48 2.35 -4.12
C THR A 22 -0.81 1.14 -3.47
N ILE A 23 -1.55 0.03 -3.31
CA ILE A 23 -1.02 -1.19 -2.68
C ILE A 23 0.10 -1.80 -3.51
N VAL A 24 -0.03 -1.84 -4.84
CA VAL A 24 1.03 -2.32 -5.74
C VAL A 24 2.28 -1.46 -5.62
N THR A 25 2.13 -0.13 -5.64
CA THR A 25 3.26 0.80 -5.52
C THR A 25 4.01 0.61 -4.21
N GLY A 26 3.30 0.54 -3.08
CA GLY A 26 3.92 0.28 -1.78
C GLY A 26 4.62 -1.08 -1.71
N THR A 27 4.01 -2.11 -2.29
CA THR A 27 4.60 -3.47 -2.35
C THR A 27 5.89 -3.48 -3.15
N ILE A 28 5.91 -2.82 -4.32
CA ILE A 28 7.11 -2.72 -5.16
C ILE A 28 8.20 -1.94 -4.42
N ALA A 29 7.87 -0.83 -3.76
CA ALA A 29 8.85 -0.06 -3.00
C ALA A 29 9.54 -0.92 -1.93
N TRP A 30 8.77 -1.68 -1.13
CA TRP A 30 9.34 -2.58 -0.13
C TRP A 30 10.17 -3.71 -0.72
N LEU A 31 9.72 -4.29 -1.84
CA LEU A 31 10.46 -5.34 -2.54
C LEU A 31 11.79 -4.81 -3.09
N VAL A 32 11.80 -3.62 -3.69
CA VAL A 32 13.02 -2.98 -4.21
C VAL A 32 13.99 -2.68 -3.08
N LEU A 33 13.50 -2.16 -1.95
CA LEU A 33 14.34 -1.94 -0.76
C LEU A 33 14.95 -3.25 -0.27
N PHE A 34 14.15 -4.32 -0.13
CA PHE A 34 14.64 -5.63 0.27
C PHE A 34 15.75 -6.13 -0.67
N LEU A 35 15.50 -6.13 -1.98
CA LEU A 35 16.46 -6.60 -2.97
C LEU A 35 17.73 -5.75 -3.01
N GLY A 36 17.61 -4.42 -2.84
CA GLY A 36 18.74 -3.51 -2.79
C GLY A 36 19.64 -3.71 -1.56
N GLN A 37 19.09 -4.23 -0.46
CA GLN A 37 19.83 -4.51 0.77
C GLN A 37 20.58 -5.85 0.73
N LEU A 38 20.09 -6.85 -0.02
CA LEU A 38 20.66 -8.21 -0.04
C LEU A 38 22.16 -8.27 -0.37
N PRO A 39 22.70 -7.52 -1.35
CA PRO A 39 24.15 -7.50 -1.63
C PRO A 39 24.99 -7.01 -0.43
N PHE A 40 24.37 -6.24 0.47
CA PHE A 40 25.01 -5.65 1.64
C PHE A 40 24.68 -6.40 2.94
N TYR A 41 24.14 -7.62 2.86
CA TYR A 41 23.71 -8.38 4.04
C TYR A 41 24.81 -8.47 5.12
N GLY A 42 26.06 -8.69 4.72
CA GLY A 42 27.21 -8.73 5.65
C GLY A 42 27.35 -7.42 6.44
N TRP A 43 27.31 -6.27 5.78
CA TRP A 43 27.38 -4.97 6.45
C TRP A 43 26.23 -4.78 7.46
N PHE A 44 25.00 -5.15 7.06
CA PHE A 44 23.84 -5.08 7.96
C PHE A 44 23.98 -6.03 9.16
N ALA A 45 24.55 -7.22 8.96
CA ALA A 45 24.83 -8.17 10.04
C ALA A 45 25.87 -7.64 11.02
N ASP A 46 26.98 -7.12 10.50
CA ASP A 46 28.10 -6.62 11.31
C ASP A 46 27.71 -5.39 12.15
N HIS A 47 26.77 -4.57 11.66
CA HIS A 47 26.30 -3.36 12.35
C HIS A 47 25.01 -3.56 13.15
N GLY A 48 24.47 -4.79 13.22
CA GLY A 48 23.24 -5.09 13.97
C GLY A 48 21.97 -4.46 13.36
N HIS A 49 21.98 -4.21 12.05
CA HIS A 49 20.87 -3.59 11.31
C HIS A 49 20.06 -4.57 10.47
N THR A 50 20.26 -5.89 10.63
CA THR A 50 19.50 -6.93 9.92
C THR A 50 17.98 -6.82 10.08
N TRP A 51 17.49 -6.19 11.15
CA TRP A 51 16.06 -5.93 11.34
C TRP A 51 15.45 -5.14 10.18
N TRP A 52 16.18 -4.20 9.58
CA TRP A 52 15.72 -3.42 8.42
C TRP A 52 15.40 -4.32 7.22
N LEU A 53 16.26 -5.32 6.99
CA LEU A 53 16.13 -6.27 5.90
C LEU A 53 14.89 -7.15 6.09
N TRP A 54 14.66 -7.60 7.33
CA TRP A 54 13.46 -8.35 7.69
C TRP A 54 12.19 -7.50 7.64
N THR A 55 12.25 -6.21 7.99
CA THR A 55 11.13 -5.28 7.81
C THR A 55 10.76 -5.12 6.35
N CYS A 56 11.75 -4.94 5.46
CA CYS A 56 11.49 -4.87 4.03
C CYS A 56 10.93 -6.19 3.48
N ALA A 57 11.46 -7.33 3.93
CA ALA A 57 10.93 -8.65 3.58
C ALA A 57 9.47 -8.84 4.01
N ALA A 58 9.15 -8.47 5.26
CA ALA A 58 7.78 -8.52 5.78
C ALA A 58 6.85 -7.57 5.03
N GLY A 59 7.29 -6.35 4.73
CA GLY A 59 6.54 -5.37 3.94
C GLY A 59 6.22 -5.88 2.53
N ALA A 60 7.20 -6.48 1.85
CA ALA A 60 7.00 -7.09 0.54
C ALA A 60 6.05 -8.31 0.61
N GLY A 61 6.23 -9.19 1.61
CA GLY A 61 5.39 -10.37 1.81
C GLY A 61 3.93 -10.03 2.11
N LEU A 62 3.70 -9.11 3.05
CA LEU A 62 2.36 -8.61 3.38
C LEU A 62 1.76 -7.82 2.20
N GLY A 63 2.58 -7.09 1.46
CA GLY A 63 2.17 -6.39 0.24
C GLY A 63 1.62 -7.35 -0.83
N CYS A 64 2.27 -8.48 -1.07
CA CYS A 64 1.77 -9.52 -1.99
C CYS A 64 0.39 -10.05 -1.60
N ILE A 65 0.16 -10.29 -0.30
CA ILE A 65 -1.15 -10.71 0.23
C ILE A 65 -2.18 -9.59 0.02
N GLY A 66 -1.78 -8.35 0.29
CA GLY A 66 -2.59 -7.15 0.04
C GLY A 66 -3.03 -7.07 -1.42
N VAL A 67 -2.10 -7.14 -2.38
CA VAL A 67 -2.39 -7.09 -3.83
C VAL A 67 -3.40 -8.16 -4.23
N TRP A 68 -3.24 -9.40 -3.76
CA TRP A 68 -4.20 -10.46 -4.03
C TRP A 68 -5.60 -10.11 -3.53
N TYR A 69 -5.70 -9.61 -2.29
CA TYR A 69 -6.96 -9.25 -1.67
C TYR A 69 -7.66 -8.10 -2.40
N VAL A 70 -6.97 -6.97 -2.65
CA VAL A 70 -7.60 -5.82 -3.33
C VAL A 70 -8.03 -6.16 -4.75
N ARG A 71 -7.25 -6.97 -5.49
CA ARG A 71 -7.65 -7.42 -6.83
C ARG A 71 -8.90 -8.30 -6.80
N LYS A 72 -9.00 -9.20 -5.82
CA LYS A 72 -10.20 -10.05 -5.65
C LYS A 72 -11.42 -9.21 -5.28
N ARG A 73 -11.26 -8.23 -4.39
CA ARG A 73 -12.32 -7.29 -4.00
C ARG A 73 -12.80 -6.47 -5.19
N ASP A 74 -11.88 -5.88 -5.95
CA ASP A 74 -12.18 -5.07 -7.13
C ASP A 74 -12.93 -5.90 -8.20
N ALA A 75 -12.48 -7.14 -8.44
CA ALA A 75 -13.17 -8.05 -9.34
C ALA A 75 -14.60 -8.39 -8.89
N ALA A 76 -14.83 -8.56 -7.58
CA ALA A 76 -16.16 -8.82 -7.03
C ALA A 76 -17.10 -7.61 -7.16
N ILE A 77 -16.59 -6.39 -6.89
CA ILE A 77 -17.35 -5.15 -7.05
C ILE A 77 -17.76 -4.95 -8.51
N ARG A 78 -16.82 -5.14 -9.45
CA ARG A 78 -17.11 -5.03 -10.89
C ARG A 78 -18.15 -6.04 -11.38
N ARG A 79 -18.17 -7.25 -10.83
CA ARG A 79 -19.20 -8.26 -11.16
C ARG A 79 -20.58 -7.84 -10.67
N ALA A 80 -20.67 -7.39 -9.42
CA ALA A 80 -21.93 -6.93 -8.83
C ALA A 80 -22.48 -5.67 -9.52
N ALA A 81 -21.61 -4.81 -10.07
CA ALA A 81 -22.04 -3.68 -10.88
C ALA A 81 -22.64 -4.14 -12.23
N ALA A 82 -22.00 -5.10 -12.91
CA ALA A 82 -22.48 -5.63 -14.18
C ALA A 82 -23.79 -6.42 -14.08
N GLU A 83 -24.11 -6.99 -12.91
CA GLU A 83 -25.40 -7.67 -12.65
C GLU A 83 -26.56 -6.67 -12.40
N ARG A 84 -26.26 -5.39 -12.17
CA ARG A 84 -27.25 -4.33 -11.93
C ARG A 84 -27.60 -3.53 -13.19
N GLU A 85 -26.78 -3.63 -14.23
CA GLU A 85 -27.06 -3.11 -15.58
C GLU A 85 -27.88 -4.11 -16.40
#